data_AF-A0A8T7DGY0-F1
#
_entry.id   AF-A0A8T7DGY0-F1
#
_cell.length_a   1.000
_cell.length_b   1.000
_cell.length_c   1.000
_cell.angle_alpha   90.00
_cell.angle_beta   90.00
_cell.angle_gamma   90.00
#
_symmetry.space_group_name_H-M   'P 1'
#
loop_
_entity.id
_entity.type
_entity.pdbx_description
1 polymer ?
#
loop_
_entity_poly.entity_id
_entity_poly.type
_entity_poly.pdbx_seq_one_letter_code
_entity_poly.pdbx_strand_id
1 'polypeptide(L)'
;MSMYVLHGLRPWLIQRISAVYILIYVVYLAFSIASASNIDFQSWRVWLFHPFNTIAAGLFVLALLMHAWIGIRDIILDYVHNTLARMTAFTLVIIVLAGSGLWCAKILLLSVRAY
;
A
#
# COMPACT_ATOMS: atom_id res chain seq x y z
N MET A 1 -31.39 -13.95 0.18
CA MET A 1 -30.27 -13.70 -0.75
C MET A 1 -29.01 -13.58 0.09
N SER A 2 -28.02 -14.42 -0.20
CA SER A 2 -26.98 -14.91 0.70
C SER A 2 -26.00 -13.85 1.24
N MET A 3 -25.88 -13.75 2.57
CA MET A 3 -24.76 -13.04 3.23
C MET A 3 -23.40 -13.66 2.89
N TYR A 4 -23.34 -14.90 2.39
CA TYR A 4 -22.10 -15.63 2.14
C TYR A 4 -21.35 -15.24 0.85
N VAL A 5 -22.04 -14.83 -0.21
CA VAL A 5 -21.41 -14.45 -1.48
C VAL A 5 -20.59 -13.15 -1.35
N LEU A 6 -21.00 -12.27 -0.42
CA LEU A 6 -20.35 -10.98 -0.20
C LEU A 6 -19.04 -11.09 0.60
N HIS A 7 -18.80 -12.19 1.34
CA HIS A 7 -17.60 -12.36 2.16
C HIS A 7 -16.34 -12.61 1.32
N GLY A 8 -16.44 -13.33 0.20
CA GLY A 8 -15.31 -13.59 -0.71
C GLY A 8 -15.20 -12.60 -1.86
N LEU A 9 -16.32 -12.21 -2.48
CA LEU A 9 -16.32 -11.36 -3.68
C LEU A 9 -15.77 -9.96 -3.42
N ARG A 10 -16.07 -9.36 -2.26
CA ARG A 10 -15.58 -8.01 -1.93
C ARG A 10 -14.06 -7.98 -1.73
N PRO A 11 -13.44 -8.82 -0.86
CA PRO A 11 -11.98 -8.88 -0.78
C PRO A 11 -11.34 -9.25 -2.11
N TRP A 12 -11.95 -10.19 -2.85
CA TRP A 12 -11.48 -10.58 -4.16
C TRP A 12 -11.37 -9.35 -5.09
N LEU A 13 -12.42 -8.56 -5.20
CA LEU A 13 -12.46 -7.38 -6.08
C LEU A 13 -11.45 -6.30 -5.64
N ILE A 14 -11.39 -6.00 -4.34
CA ILE A 14 -10.43 -5.03 -3.79
C ILE A 14 -8.99 -5.45 -4.13
N GLN A 15 -8.67 -6.74 -4.04
CA GLN A 15 -7.34 -7.25 -4.35
C GLN A 15 -6.97 -7.10 -5.84
N ARG A 16 -7.93 -7.23 -6.77
CA ARG A 16 -7.67 -7.04 -8.21
C ARG A 16 -7.54 -5.57 -8.57
N ILE A 17 -8.43 -4.73 -8.06
CA ILE A 17 -8.39 -3.28 -8.32
C ILE A 17 -7.10 -2.68 -7.76
N SER A 18 -6.73 -3.04 -6.53
CA SER A 18 -5.47 -2.60 -5.93
C SER A 18 -4.25 -3.09 -6.72
N ALA A 19 -4.24 -4.34 -7.19
CA ALA A 19 -3.15 -4.88 -8.00
C ALA A 19 -2.95 -4.11 -9.32
N VAL A 20 -4.05 -3.78 -10.01
CA VAL A 20 -4.01 -3.00 -11.26
C VAL A 20 -3.42 -1.61 -11.00
N TYR A 21 -3.87 -0.93 -9.94
CA TYR A 21 -3.31 0.38 -9.60
C TYR A 21 -1.83 0.30 -9.20
N ILE A 22 -1.45 -0.69 -8.38
CA ILE A 22 -0.05 -0.95 -8.00
C ILE A 22 0.81 -1.14 -9.23
N LEU A 23 0.38 -1.96 -10.19
CA LEU A 23 1.11 -2.20 -11.44
C LEU A 23 1.30 -0.90 -12.24
N ILE A 24 0.21 -0.14 -12.44
CA ILE A 24 0.26 1.14 -13.16
C ILE A 24 1.25 2.10 -12.48
N TYR A 25 1.18 2.22 -11.16
CA TYR A 25 2.08 3.11 -10.42
C TYR A 25 3.54 2.65 -10.48
N VAL A 26 3.82 1.35 -10.37
CA VAL A 26 5.19 0.82 -10.48
C VAL A 26 5.78 1.09 -11.87
N VAL A 27 4.99 0.88 -12.93
CA VAL A 27 5.41 1.21 -14.31
C VAL A 27 5.66 2.71 -14.46
N TYR A 28 4.77 3.55 -13.93
CA TYR A 28 4.93 5.00 -13.93
C TYR A 28 6.20 5.46 -13.18
N LEU A 29 6.44 4.92 -11.99
CA LEU A 29 7.63 5.21 -11.19
C LEU A 29 8.90 4.79 -11.93
N ALA A 30 8.92 3.59 -12.51
CA ALA A 30 10.05 3.09 -13.29
C ALA A 30 10.35 3.99 -14.50
N PHE A 31 9.31 4.40 -15.24
CA PHE A 31 9.46 5.37 -16.34
C PHE A 31 10.01 6.71 -15.86
N SER A 32 9.46 7.24 -14.75
CA SER A 32 9.90 8.51 -14.16
C SER A 32 11.39 8.47 -13.81
N ILE A 33 11.85 7.40 -13.17
CA ILE A 33 13.26 7.19 -12.83
C ILE A 33 14.12 7.06 -14.08
N ALA A 34 13.68 6.26 -15.08
CA ALA A 34 14.43 6.06 -16.32
C ALA A 34 14.54 7.33 -17.18
N SER A 35 13.57 8.24 -17.07
CA SER A 35 13.55 9.53 -17.78
C SER A 35 14.26 10.67 -17.03
N ALA A 36 14.67 10.45 -15.78
CA ALA A 36 15.29 11.47 -14.97
C ALA A 36 16.70 11.80 -15.49
N SER A 37 16.99 13.09 -15.68
CA SER A 37 18.31 13.56 -16.11
C SER A 37 19.39 13.37 -15.04
N ASN A 38 19.01 13.48 -13.76
CA ASN A 38 19.84 13.22 -12.60
C ASN A 38 19.00 12.50 -11.53
N ILE A 39 19.63 11.58 -10.79
CA ILE A 39 19.00 10.88 -9.66
C ILE A 39 19.78 11.25 -8.41
N ASP A 40 19.33 12.32 -7.75
CA ASP A 40 19.88 12.81 -6.49
C ASP A 40 18.76 13.14 -5.50
N PHE A 41 19.14 13.49 -4.28
CA PHE A 41 18.17 13.80 -3.22
C PHE A 41 17.24 14.98 -3.58
N GLN A 42 17.77 16.02 -4.23
CA GLN A 42 17.00 17.23 -4.51
C GLN A 42 16.00 17.02 -5.65
N SER A 43 16.44 16.41 -6.75
CA SER A 43 15.58 16.02 -7.87
C SER A 43 14.47 15.07 -7.44
N TRP A 44 14.78 14.06 -6.61
CA TRP A 44 13.78 13.17 -6.03
C TRP A 44 12.76 13.91 -5.17
N ARG A 45 13.24 14.81 -4.29
CA ARG A 45 12.38 15.61 -3.41
C ARG A 45 11.42 16.48 -4.22
N VAL A 46 11.93 17.21 -5.21
CA VAL A 46 11.13 18.07 -6.09
C VAL A 46 10.08 17.26 -6.84
N TRP A 47 10.47 16.10 -7.38
CA TRP A 47 9.54 15.22 -8.07
C TRP A 47 8.45 14.69 -7.12
N LEU A 48 8.81 14.11 -5.98
CA LEU A 48 7.86 13.46 -5.07
C LEU A 48 6.82 14.46 -4.50
N PHE A 49 7.28 15.66 -4.13
CA PHE A 49 6.42 16.70 -3.54
C PHE A 49 5.68 17.57 -4.57
N HIS A 50 5.82 17.26 -5.87
CA HIS A 50 4.87 17.78 -6.85
C HIS A 50 3.46 17.24 -6.55
N PRO A 51 2.39 18.08 -6.56
CA PRO A 51 1.06 17.68 -6.06
C PRO A 51 0.53 16.39 -6.67
N PHE A 52 0.72 16.21 -7.97
CA PHE A 52 0.33 14.99 -8.67
C PHE A 52 1.04 13.73 -8.13
N ASN A 53 2.37 13.79 -7.97
CA ASN A 53 3.17 12.66 -7.51
C ASN A 53 2.90 12.33 -6.04
N THR A 54 2.67 13.35 -5.22
CA THR A 54 2.29 13.16 -3.80
C THR A 54 0.97 12.40 -3.69
N ILE A 55 -0.04 12.79 -4.47
CA ILE A 55 -1.35 12.12 -4.50
C ILE A 55 -1.22 10.71 -5.08
N ALA A 56 -0.50 10.54 -6.19
CA ALA A 56 -0.30 9.23 -6.83
C ALA A 56 0.42 8.25 -5.89
N ALA A 57 1.46 8.69 -5.19
CA ALA A 57 2.20 7.91 -4.20
C ALA A 57 1.31 7.57 -2.98
N GLY A 58 0.51 8.53 -2.50
CA GLY A 58 -0.44 8.30 -1.41
C GLY A 58 -1.48 7.24 -1.78
N LEU A 59 -2.07 7.33 -2.96
CA LEU A 59 -2.99 6.32 -3.49
C LEU A 59 -2.32 4.96 -3.68
N PHE A 60 -1.05 4.93 -4.09
CA PHE A 60 -0.26 3.70 -4.19
C PHE A 60 -0.11 3.03 -2.83
N VAL A 61 0.24 3.80 -1.80
CA VAL A 61 0.35 3.24 -0.45
C VAL A 61 -1.00 2.72 0.06
N LEU A 62 -2.09 3.45 -0.16
CA LEU A 62 -3.43 2.96 0.20
C LEU A 62 -3.77 1.64 -0.52
N ALA A 63 -3.52 1.56 -1.83
CA ALA A 63 -3.74 0.35 -2.61
C ALA A 63 -2.86 -0.80 -2.10
N LEU A 64 -1.59 -0.54 -1.81
CA LEU A 64 -0.64 -1.53 -1.29
C LEU A 64 -1.05 -2.06 0.09
N LEU A 65 -1.47 -1.18 1.00
CA LEU A 65 -1.96 -1.58 2.33
C LEU A 65 -3.18 -2.49 2.23
N MET A 66 -4.15 -2.14 1.37
CA MET A 66 -5.33 -2.98 1.13
C MET A 66 -4.96 -4.33 0.49
N HIS A 67 -4.06 -4.31 -0.51
CA HIS A 67 -3.60 -5.51 -1.20
C HIS A 67 -2.87 -6.46 -0.24
N ALA A 68 -1.95 -5.93 0.56
CA ALA A 68 -1.18 -6.68 1.54
C ALA A 68 -2.07 -7.23 2.66
N TRP A 69 -3.02 -6.44 3.18
CA TRP A 69 -3.96 -6.90 4.21
C TRP A 69 -4.74 -8.12 3.74
N ILE A 70 -5.36 -8.06 2.56
CA ILE A 70 -6.21 -9.14 2.05
C ILE A 70 -5.34 -10.38 1.76
N GLY A 71 -4.22 -10.21 1.07
CA GLY A 71 -3.33 -11.33 0.72
C GLY A 71 -2.77 -12.05 1.95
N ILE A 72 -2.23 -11.30 2.93
CA ILE A 72 -1.67 -11.91 4.14
C ILE A 72 -2.77 -12.50 5.02
N ARG A 73 -3.96 -11.89 5.09
CA ARG A 73 -5.10 -12.47 5.81
C ARG A 73 -5.44 -13.86 5.28
N ASP A 74 -5.52 -14.00 3.96
CA ASP A 74 -5.87 -15.28 3.34
C ASP A 74 -4.78 -16.34 3.60
N ILE A 75 -3.49 -15.96 3.50
CA ILE A 75 -2.37 -16.84 3.89
C ILE A 75 -2.48 -17.29 5.36
N ILE A 76 -2.77 -16.36 6.28
CA ILE A 76 -2.89 -16.69 7.70
C ILE A 76 -4.06 -17.64 7.94
N LEU A 77 -5.20 -17.42 7.28
CA LEU A 77 -6.38 -18.29 7.42
C LEU A 77 -6.13 -19.70 6.86
N ASP A 78 -5.38 -19.81 5.78
CA ASP A 78 -5.12 -21.08 5.10
C ASP A 78 -4.05 -21.93 5.80
N TYR A 79 -3.03 -21.28 6.42
CA TYR A 79 -1.84 -21.99 6.90
C TYR A 79 -1.62 -21.96 8.41
N VAL A 80 -2.26 -21.05 9.16
CA VAL A 80 -2.05 -20.91 10.62
C VAL A 80 -3.23 -21.48 11.40
N HIS A 81 -3.15 -22.78 11.71
CA HIS A 81 -4.22 -23.51 12.39
C HIS A 81 -4.32 -23.21 13.90
N ASN A 82 -3.19 -22.97 14.58
CA ASN A 82 -3.20 -22.69 16.02
C ASN A 82 -3.83 -21.30 16.29
N THR A 83 -4.88 -21.27 17.10
CA THR A 83 -5.65 -20.06 17.38
C THR A 83 -4.82 -18.92 17.96
N LEU A 84 -3.95 -19.19 18.94
CA LEU A 84 -3.11 -18.17 19.55
C LEU A 84 -2.11 -17.61 18.54
N ALA A 85 -1.41 -18.49 17.81
CA ALA A 85 -0.46 -18.09 16.78
C ALA A 85 -1.14 -17.23 15.69
N ARG A 86 -2.35 -17.62 15.28
CA ARG A 86 -3.15 -16.86 14.29
C ARG A 86 -3.52 -15.47 14.79
N MET A 87 -3.98 -15.34 16.03
CA MET A 87 -4.32 -14.03 16.62
C MET A 87 -3.09 -13.13 16.77
N THR A 88 -1.95 -13.70 17.18
CA THR A 88 -0.68 -12.98 17.23
C THR A 88 -0.26 -12.51 15.83
N ALA A 89 -0.34 -13.37 14.82
CA ALA A 89 0.00 -13.02 13.44
C ALA A 89 -0.87 -11.88 12.91
N PHE A 90 -2.19 -11.93 13.11
CA PHE A 90 -3.08 -10.83 12.72
C PHE A 90 -2.73 -9.52 13.43
N THR A 91 -2.45 -9.58 14.73
CA THR A 91 -2.05 -8.39 15.52
C THR A 91 -0.78 -7.76 14.95
N LEU A 92 0.24 -8.57 14.68
CA LEU A 92 1.50 -8.09 14.11
C LEU A 92 1.31 -7.47 12.72
N VAL A 93 0.54 -8.12 11.86
CA VAL A 93 0.24 -7.60 10.50
C VAL A 93 -0.46 -6.25 10.58
N ILE A 94 -1.48 -6.11 11.44
CA ILE A 94 -2.20 -4.85 11.59
C ILE A 94 -1.26 -3.74 12.10
N ILE A 95 -0.41 -4.03 13.10
CA ILE A 95 0.56 -3.06 13.63
C ILE A 95 1.53 -2.61 12.53
N VAL A 96 2.08 -3.55 11.75
CA VAL A 96 3.03 -3.24 10.68
C VAL A 96 2.37 -2.41 9.57
N LEU A 97 1.17 -2.79 9.12
CA LEU A 97 0.45 -2.07 8.06
C LEU A 97 0.02 -0.67 8.54
N ALA A 98 -0.53 -0.55 9.75
CA ALA A 98 -0.91 0.73 10.32
C ALA A 98 0.31 1.65 10.52
N GLY A 99 1.40 1.11 11.08
CA GLY A 99 2.67 1.83 11.24
C GLY A 99 3.23 2.32 9.91
N SER A 100 3.22 1.47 8.88
CA SER A 100 3.67 1.82 7.53
C SER A 100 2.81 2.93 6.91
N GLY A 101 1.49 2.84 7.05
CA GLY A 101 0.55 3.86 6.57
C GLY A 101 0.75 5.21 7.28
N LEU A 102 0.85 5.21 8.61
CA LEU A 102 1.09 6.42 9.40
C LEU A 102 2.45 7.05 9.09
N TRP A 103 3.49 6.25 8.92
CA TRP A 103 4.80 6.76 8.53
C TRP A 103 4.75 7.38 7.13
N CYS A 104 4.16 6.70 6.15
CA CYS A 104 4.00 7.28 4.82
C CYS A 104 3.21 8.61 4.85
N ALA A 105 2.09 8.65 5.59
CA ALA A 105 1.31 9.87 5.76
C ALA A 105 2.14 11.00 6.40
N LYS A 106 2.96 10.69 7.41
CA LYS A 106 3.90 11.66 8.00
C LYS A 106 4.87 12.19 6.94
N ILE A 107 5.45 11.33 6.10
CA ILE A 107 6.36 11.75 5.03
C ILE A 107 5.61 12.67 4.05
N LEU A 108 4.50 12.21 3.46
CA LEU A 108 3.83 12.94 2.39
C LEU A 108 3.16 14.25 2.85
N LEU A 109 2.63 14.30 4.07
CA LEU A 109 1.84 15.44 4.55
C LEU A 109 2.62 16.41 5.43
N LEU A 110 3.56 15.92 6.24
CA LEU A 110 4.21 16.74 7.27
C LEU A 110 5.62 17.21 6.88
N SER A 111 6.26 16.56 5.91
CA SER A 111 7.60 16.98 5.47
C SER A 111 7.59 18.12 4.45
N VAL A 112 6.44 18.41 3.83
CA VAL A 112 6.25 19.56 2.92
C VAL A 112 6.45 20.89 3.65
N ARG A 113 6.20 20.95 4.97
CA ARG A 113 6.17 22.19 5.76
C ARG A 113 7.49 22.55 6.45
N ALA A 114 8.51 21.72 6.36
CA ALA A 114 9.67 21.80 7.25
C ALA A 114 10.89 22.60 6.73
N TYR A 115 10.90 23.10 5.49
CA TYR A 115 12.01 23.88 4.93
C TYR A 115 11.52 24.87 3.87
#